data_AF-A0A419T657-F1
#
_entry.id   AF-A0A419T657-F1
#
_cell.length_a   1.000
_cell.length_b   1.000
_cell.length_c   1.000
_cell.angle_alpha   90.00
_cell.angle_beta   90.00
_cell.angle_gamma   90.00
#
_symmetry.space_group_name_H-M   'P 1'
#
loop_
_entity.id
_entity.type
_entity.pdbx_description
1 polymer ?
#
loop_
_entity_poly.entity_id
_entity_poly.type
_entity_poly.pdbx_seq_one_letter_code
_entity_poly.pdbx_strand_id
1 'polypeptide(L)'
;MSALKAFLQPVMAGVTKEVIVSNRFKDEEGKAVPFVIKAITQKDNEKLARMSRKNVSVNGSPVEKLDNLLYTKRLVLACVQEPDFSNQEMCKYYGTEDPLDVPSQMLSIGEYNRLSEAILELNGMKDAEDKLEEAKNS
;
A
#
# COMPACT_ATOMS: atom_id res chain seq x y z
N MET A 1 -35.44 -12.76 -13.93
CA MET A 1 -34.65 -11.65 -13.38
C MET A 1 -33.72 -12.16 -12.26
N SER A 2 -32.59 -12.81 -12.59
CA SER A 2 -31.80 -13.52 -11.56
C SER A 2 -30.27 -13.35 -11.64
N ALA A 3 -29.68 -13.07 -12.82
CA ALA A 3 -28.21 -12.92 -12.92
C ALA A 3 -27.70 -11.50 -12.62
N LEU A 4 -28.34 -10.44 -13.14
CA LEU A 4 -27.86 -9.06 -12.98
C LEU A 4 -27.75 -8.63 -11.51
N LYS A 5 -28.73 -9.00 -10.68
CA LYS A 5 -28.75 -8.66 -9.25
C LYS A 5 -27.55 -9.26 -8.50
N ALA A 6 -27.01 -10.39 -8.94
CA ALA A 6 -25.84 -11.00 -8.33
C ALA A 6 -24.58 -10.13 -8.49
N PHE A 7 -24.50 -9.32 -9.55
CA PHE A 7 -23.34 -8.44 -9.85
C PHE A 7 -23.48 -7.02 -9.26
N LEU A 8 -24.64 -6.64 -8.73
CA LEU A 8 -24.86 -5.34 -8.09
C LEU A 8 -24.44 -5.38 -6.61
N GLN A 9 -23.17 -5.72 -6.39
CA GLN A 9 -22.56 -5.77 -5.06
C GLN A 9 -22.00 -4.40 -4.67
N PRO A 10 -21.93 -4.08 -3.36
CA PRO A 10 -21.23 -2.89 -2.90
C PRO A 10 -19.75 -2.96 -3.32
N VAL A 11 -19.17 -1.80 -3.62
CA VAL A 11 -17.74 -1.70 -3.90
C VAL A 11 -16.97 -2.06 -2.63
N MET A 12 -15.90 -2.84 -2.74
CA MET A 12 -15.05 -3.22 -1.59
C MET A 12 -14.26 -2.05 -0.97
N ALA A 13 -14.51 -0.81 -1.40
CA ALA A 13 -13.91 0.40 -0.83
C ALA A 13 -14.32 0.55 0.63
N GLY A 14 -13.34 0.75 1.52
CA GLY A 14 -13.61 1.09 2.93
C GLY A 14 -13.68 -0.08 3.90
N VAL A 15 -13.38 -1.31 3.46
CA VAL A 15 -13.07 -2.40 4.42
C VAL A 15 -11.77 -2.04 5.13
N THR A 16 -11.82 -1.90 6.46
CA THR A 16 -10.67 -1.56 7.29
C THR A 16 -10.18 -2.76 8.10
N LYS A 17 -8.88 -2.79 8.41
CA LYS A 17 -8.24 -3.79 9.27
C LYS A 17 -7.20 -3.10 10.13
N GLU A 18 -7.16 -3.47 11.40
CA GLU A 18 -6.08 -3.07 12.32
C GLU A 18 -4.92 -4.07 12.24
N VAL A 19 -3.69 -3.55 12.19
CA VAL A 19 -2.48 -4.35 12.04
C VAL A 19 -1.40 -3.84 12.99
N ILE A 20 -0.94 -4.70 13.90
CA ILE A 20 0.22 -4.40 14.74
C ILE A 20 1.49 -4.68 13.94
N VAL A 21 2.11 -3.62 13.43
CA VAL A 21 3.35 -3.73 12.64
C VAL A 21 4.61 -3.74 13.50
N SER A 22 4.53 -3.15 14.70
CA SER A 22 5.63 -3.04 15.65
C SER A 22 5.16 -2.87 17.09
N ASN A 23 5.93 -3.39 18.04
CA ASN A 23 5.72 -3.18 19.47
C ASN A 23 6.28 -1.84 19.99
N ARG A 24 6.96 -1.06 19.13
CA ARG A 24 7.60 0.21 19.54
C ARG A 24 6.66 1.41 19.50
N PHE A 25 5.59 1.34 18.72
CA PHE A 25 4.54 2.35 18.73
C PHE A 25 3.61 2.02 19.87
N LYS A 26 3.63 2.82 20.93
CA LYS A 26 2.88 2.56 22.15
C LYS A 26 2.00 3.72 22.53
N ASP A 27 0.84 3.43 23.10
CA ASP A 27 -0.05 4.41 23.72
C ASP A 27 0.44 4.82 25.12
N GLU A 28 -0.35 5.66 25.79
CA GLU A 28 -0.08 6.14 27.15
C GLU A 28 -0.07 5.00 28.19
N GLU A 29 -0.74 3.86 27.90
CA GLU A 29 -0.76 2.67 28.75
C GLU A 29 0.39 1.70 28.44
N GLY A 30 1.22 1.98 27.44
CA GLY A 30 2.33 1.14 27.01
C GLY A 30 1.95 -0.03 26.10
N LYS A 31 0.71 -0.08 25.59
CA LYS A 31 0.22 -1.11 24.65
C LYS A 31 0.57 -0.73 23.22
N ALA A 32 0.83 -1.72 22.38
CA ALA A 32 1.18 -1.49 20.98
C ALA A 32 0.00 -0.88 20.21
N VAL A 33 0.24 0.20 19.48
CA VAL A 33 -0.77 0.91 18.69
C VAL A 33 -0.85 0.27 17.30
N PRO A 34 -2.05 -0.14 16.84
CA PRO A 34 -2.23 -0.68 15.51
C PRO A 34 -2.18 0.40 14.43
N PHE A 35 -1.78 -0.02 13.24
CA PHE A 35 -2.02 0.73 12.02
C PHE A 35 -3.41 0.37 11.52
N VAL A 36 -4.20 1.36 11.16
CA VAL A 36 -5.49 1.14 10.49
C VAL A 36 -5.25 1.20 8.99
N ILE A 37 -5.43 0.07 8.31
CA ILE A 37 -5.36 -0.02 6.85
C ILE A 37 -6.75 -0.19 6.24
N LYS A 38 -6.91 0.24 4.99
CA LYS A 38 -8.15 0.13 4.21
C LYS A 38 -7.91 -0.49 2.84
N ALA A 39 -8.89 -1.24 2.35
CA ALA A 39 -8.92 -1.71 0.98
C ALA A 39 -9.18 -0.56 0.00
N ILE A 40 -8.55 -0.63 -1.17
CA ILE A 40 -8.75 0.33 -2.27
C ILE A 40 -9.52 -0.30 -3.41
N THR A 41 -10.13 0.52 -4.26
CA THR A 41 -10.81 0.02 -5.45
C THR A 41 -9.81 -0.29 -6.57
N GLN A 42 -10.20 -1.14 -7.53
CA GLN A 42 -9.42 -1.34 -8.75
C GLN A 42 -9.23 -0.03 -9.53
N LYS A 43 -10.19 0.89 -9.48
CA LYS A 43 -10.08 2.22 -10.10
C LYS A 43 -8.99 3.07 -9.43
N ASP A 44 -8.91 3.03 -8.09
CA ASP A 44 -7.85 3.72 -7.36
C ASP A 44 -6.50 3.08 -7.65
N ASN A 45 -6.44 1.74 -7.65
CA ASN A 45 -5.26 0.97 -8.01
C ASN A 45 -4.70 1.37 -9.39
N GLU A 46 -5.55 1.43 -10.42
CA GLU A 46 -5.18 1.89 -11.76
C GLU A 46 -4.64 3.32 -11.78
N LYS A 47 -5.24 4.21 -10.98
CA LYS A 47 -4.75 5.58 -10.82
C LYS A 47 -3.35 5.60 -10.21
N LEU A 48 -3.11 4.82 -9.15
CA LEU A 48 -1.78 4.71 -8.54
C LEU A 48 -0.76 4.15 -9.52
N ALA A 49 -1.08 3.06 -10.22
CA ALA A 49 -0.21 2.44 -11.22
C ALA A 49 0.13 3.41 -12.36
N ARG A 50 -0.84 4.19 -12.84
CA ARG A 50 -0.61 5.22 -13.86
C ARG A 50 0.29 6.35 -13.35
N MET A 51 0.09 6.81 -12.12
CA MET A 51 0.90 7.84 -11.48
C MET A 51 2.32 7.39 -11.13
N SER A 52 2.57 6.08 -11.20
CA SER A 52 3.88 5.47 -10.94
C SER A 52 4.62 5.07 -12.20
N ARG A 53 4.28 5.63 -13.36
CA ARG A 53 5.00 5.35 -14.60
C ARG A 53 6.12 6.36 -14.84
N LYS A 54 7.24 5.88 -15.37
CA LYS A 54 8.38 6.71 -15.78
C LYS A 54 8.83 6.35 -17.19
N ASN A 55 9.28 7.35 -17.92
CA ASN A 55 9.94 7.14 -19.21
C ASN A 55 11.38 6.69 -18.96
N VAL A 56 11.74 5.52 -19.49
CA VAL A 56 13.11 5.02 -19.49
C VAL A 56 13.59 4.87 -20.93
N SER A 57 14.87 5.18 -21.17
CA SER A 57 15.47 4.93 -22.48
C SER A 57 15.83 3.46 -22.59
N VAL A 58 15.26 2.76 -23.56
CA VAL A 58 15.63 1.39 -23.93
C VAL A 58 16.08 1.44 -25.39
N ASN A 59 17.35 1.13 -25.64
CA ASN A 59 17.95 1.20 -26.98
C ASN A 59 17.75 2.57 -27.67
N GLY A 60 17.84 3.66 -26.91
CA GLY A 60 17.69 5.02 -27.44
C GLY A 60 16.23 5.46 -27.68
N SER A 61 15.25 4.58 -27.44
CA SER A 61 13.82 4.92 -27.56
C SER A 61 13.19 5.10 -26.18
N PRO A 62 12.35 6.13 -25.97
CA PRO A 62 11.61 6.29 -24.72
C PRO A 62 10.54 5.20 -24.62
N VAL A 63 10.61 4.40 -23.56
CA VAL A 63 9.60 3.40 -23.21
C VAL A 63 9.05 3.73 -21.83
N GLU A 64 7.73 3.80 -21.73
CA GLU A 64 7.06 3.97 -20.45
C GLU A 64 7.09 2.66 -19.67
N LYS A 65 7.64 2.68 -18.45
CA LYS A 65 7.65 1.52 -17.54
C LYS A 65 7.06 1.89 -16.19
N LEU A 66 6.40 0.93 -15.56
CA LEU A 66 5.97 1.03 -14.18
C LEU A 66 7.19 1.08 -13.26
N ASP A 67 7.24 2.09 -12.40
CA ASP A 67 8.15 2.17 -11.27
C ASP A 67 7.50 1.45 -10.08
N ASN A 68 7.91 0.20 -9.88
CA ASN A 68 7.37 -0.63 -8.80
C ASN A 68 7.61 -0.02 -7.41
N LEU A 69 8.76 0.62 -7.19
CA LEU A 69 9.06 1.26 -5.91
C LEU A 69 8.09 2.42 -5.64
N LEU A 70 7.89 3.27 -6.65
CA LEU A 70 6.99 4.41 -6.55
C LEU A 70 5.52 3.98 -6.39
N TYR A 71 5.13 2.91 -7.09
CA TYR A 71 3.83 2.27 -6.96
C TYR A 71 3.59 1.72 -5.55
N THR A 72 4.53 0.95 -5.01
CA THR A 72 4.42 0.42 -3.64
C THR A 72 4.31 1.53 -2.60
N LYS A 73 5.11 2.61 -2.72
CA LYS A 73 4.99 3.78 -1.82
C LYS A 73 3.60 4.42 -1.87
N ARG A 74 3.03 4.60 -3.07
CA ARG A 74 1.68 5.15 -3.25
C ARG A 74 0.60 4.22 -2.71
N LEU A 75 0.77 2.91 -2.89
CA LEU A 75 -0.15 1.92 -2.37
C LEU A 75 -0.17 1.95 -0.85
N VAL A 76 0.99 1.99 -0.20
CA VAL A 76 1.10 2.13 1.26
C VAL A 76 0.42 3.41 1.73
N LEU A 77 0.71 4.56 1.12
CA LEU A 77 0.10 5.83 1.49
C LEU A 77 -1.42 5.85 1.28
N ALA A 78 -1.93 5.22 0.23
CA ALA A 78 -3.36 5.18 -0.06
C ALA A 78 -4.13 4.23 0.87
N CYS A 79 -3.47 3.14 1.30
CA CYS A 79 -4.07 2.09 2.12
C CYS A 79 -3.94 2.36 3.63
N VAL A 80 -2.95 3.12 4.11
CA VAL A 80 -2.87 3.47 5.54
C VAL A 80 -3.78 4.66 5.84
N GLN A 81 -4.72 4.45 6.75
CA GLN A 81 -5.60 5.48 7.29
C GLN A 81 -5.03 6.07 8.59
N GLU A 82 -4.52 5.23 9.47
CA GLU A 82 -3.87 5.66 10.71
C GLU A 82 -2.56 4.88 10.91
N PRO A 83 -1.44 5.57 11.18
CA PRO A 83 -1.32 7.03 11.27
C PRO A 83 -1.46 7.75 9.91
N ASP A 84 -1.92 9.01 9.93
CA ASP A 84 -1.98 9.85 8.73
C ASP A 84 -0.58 10.36 8.36
N PHE A 85 0.05 9.69 7.39
CA PHE A 85 1.37 10.09 6.86
C PHE A 85 1.38 11.45 6.17
N SER A 86 0.21 12.01 5.81
CA SER A 86 0.11 13.35 5.22
C SER A 86 0.09 14.45 6.27
N ASN A 87 0.06 14.09 7.56
CA ASN A 87 0.11 15.05 8.65
C ASN A 87 1.45 15.81 8.64
N GLN A 88 1.38 17.15 8.66
CA GLN A 88 2.56 18.00 8.59
C GLN A 88 3.53 17.81 9.75
N GLU A 89 3.03 17.54 10.96
CA GLU A 89 3.88 17.27 12.12
C GLU A 89 4.64 15.95 11.95
N MET A 90 3.99 14.95 11.35
CA MET A 90 4.61 13.67 11.04
C MET A 90 5.71 13.82 9.99
N CYS A 91 5.42 14.52 8.88
CA CYS A 91 6.41 14.85 7.86
C CYS A 91 7.62 15.59 8.45
N LYS A 92 7.38 16.62 9.26
CA LYS A 92 8.44 17.40 9.94
C LYS A 92 9.29 16.54 10.88
N TYR A 93 8.66 15.68 11.69
CA TYR A 93 9.38 14.80 12.62
C TYR A 93 10.33 13.84 11.89
N TYR A 94 9.88 13.29 10.76
CA TYR A 94 10.67 12.38 9.94
C TYR A 94 11.56 13.08 8.90
N GLY A 95 11.64 14.42 8.92
CA GLY A 95 12.55 15.20 8.08
C GLY A 95 12.23 15.12 6.58
N THR A 96 10.97 14.94 6.21
CA THR A 96 10.52 14.91 4.81
C THR A 96 9.40 15.92 4.56
N GLU A 97 9.31 16.43 3.33
CA GLU A 97 8.16 17.22 2.87
C GLU A 97 7.15 16.36 2.09
N ASP A 98 7.57 15.18 1.61
CA ASP A 98 6.72 14.25 0.87
C ASP A 98 6.17 13.15 1.80
N PRO A 99 4.83 13.07 1.97
CA PRO A 99 4.17 12.00 2.71
C PRO A 99 4.54 10.58 2.24
N LEU A 100 4.92 10.41 0.97
CA LEU A 100 5.33 9.11 0.42
C LEU A 100 6.63 8.58 1.03
N ASP A 101 7.46 9.47 1.57
CA ASP A 101 8.73 9.10 2.18
C ASP A 101 8.61 8.85 3.68
N VAL A 102 7.55 9.34 4.33
CA VAL A 102 7.31 9.15 5.77
C VAL A 102 7.40 7.67 6.17
N PRO A 103 6.73 6.71 5.50
CA PRO A 103 6.82 5.30 5.90
C PRO A 103 8.23 4.73 5.82
N SER A 104 9.03 5.17 4.84
CA SER A 104 10.42 4.72 4.66
C SER A 104 11.38 5.31 5.69
N GLN A 105 11.11 6.51 6.20
CA GLN A 105 11.87 7.11 7.31
C GLN A 105 11.41 6.56 8.66
N MET A 106 10.12 6.31 8.79
CA MET A 106 9.48 5.87 10.02
C MET A 106 9.80 4.42 10.35
N LEU A 107 9.66 3.50 9.38
CA LEU A 107 9.64 2.06 9.61
C LEU A 107 10.99 1.41 9.30
N SER A 108 11.38 0.43 10.12
CA SER A 108 12.45 -0.49 9.74
C SER A 108 12.00 -1.39 8.59
N ILE A 109 12.94 -2.00 7.88
CA ILE A 109 12.69 -2.89 6.74
C ILE A 109 11.65 -3.97 7.10
N GLY A 110 11.80 -4.62 8.27
CA GLY A 110 10.88 -5.67 8.70
C GLY A 110 9.47 -5.16 9.01
N GLU A 111 9.33 -3.95 9.55
CA GLU A 111 8.03 -3.34 9.83
C GLU A 111 7.33 -2.89 8.54
N TYR A 112 8.08 -2.27 7.62
CA TYR A 112 7.57 -1.88 6.31
C TYR A 112 7.08 -3.09 5.51
N ASN A 113 7.82 -4.20 5.56
CA ASN A 113 7.41 -5.45 4.90
C ASN A 113 6.12 -6.00 5.49
N ARG A 114 5.98 -6.09 6.82
CA ARG A 114 4.74 -6.54 7.47
C ARG A 114 3.54 -5.68 7.11
N LEU A 115 3.72 -4.35 7.09
CA LEU A 115 2.66 -3.43 6.68
C LEU A 115 2.26 -3.66 5.22
N SER A 116 3.24 -3.76 4.32
CA SER A 116 3.01 -3.99 2.90
C SER A 116 2.30 -5.33 2.66
N GLU A 117 2.73 -6.39 3.31
CA GLU A 117 2.08 -7.71 3.24
C GLU A 117 0.63 -7.67 3.72
N ALA A 118 0.35 -6.99 4.83
CA ALA A 118 -1.01 -6.88 5.34
C ALA A 118 -1.93 -6.08 4.40
N ILE A 119 -1.37 -5.08 3.70
CA ILE A 119 -2.08 -4.33 2.66
C ILE A 119 -2.37 -5.22 1.45
N LEU A 120 -1.41 -6.01 1.00
CA LEU A 120 -1.61 -6.95 -0.11
C LEU A 120 -2.65 -8.01 0.24
N GLU A 121 -2.60 -8.56 1.46
CA GLU A 121 -3.58 -9.52 1.96
C GLU A 121 -4.99 -8.91 2.02
N LEU A 122 -5.14 -7.69 2.56
CA LEU A 122 -6.44 -7.01 2.63
C LEU A 122 -7.04 -6.75 1.25
N ASN A 123 -6.21 -6.51 0.25
CA ASN A 123 -6.64 -6.29 -1.13
C ASN A 123 -6.71 -7.60 -1.96
N GLY A 124 -6.50 -8.77 -1.34
CA GLY A 124 -6.56 -10.07 -2.03
C GLY A 124 -5.46 -10.29 -3.07
N MET A 125 -4.33 -9.58 -2.94
CA MET A 125 -3.20 -9.63 -3.89
C MET A 125 -2.11 -10.62 -3.47
N LYS A 126 -2.06 -11.04 -2.19
CA LYS A 126 -1.01 -11.93 -1.66
C LYS A 126 -0.99 -13.29 -2.37
N ASP A 127 -2.16 -13.95 -2.47
CA ASP A 127 -2.30 -15.26 -3.12
C ASP A 127 -1.96 -15.25 -4.62
N ALA A 128 -2.09 -14.10 -5.28
CA ALA A 128 -1.77 -13.96 -6.70
C ALA A 128 -0.25 -13.89 -6.94
N GLU A 129 0.47 -13.29 -6.00
CA GLU A 129 1.93 -13.14 -6.07
C GLU A 129 2.64 -14.45 -5.73
N ASP A 130 2.19 -15.16 -4.70
CA ASP A 130 2.72 -16.48 -4.33
C ASP A 130 2.54 -17.50 -5.47
N LYS A 131 1.35 -17.54 -6.10
CA LYS A 131 1.09 -18.41 -7.26
C LYS A 131 1.91 -18.06 -8.50
N LEU A 132 2.23 -16.78 -8.70
CA LEU A 132 3.08 -16.32 -9.81
C LEU A 132 4.52 -16.78 -9.62
N GLU A 133 5.04 -16.70 -8.39
CA GLU A 133 6.40 -17.12 -8.07
C GLU A 133 6.54 -18.65 -8.11
N GLU A 134 5.56 -19.42 -7.65
CA GLU A 134 5.51 -20.88 -7.81
C GLU A 134 5.55 -21.30 -9.29
N ALA A 135 4.83 -20.59 -10.16
CA ALA A 135 4.78 -20.88 -11.60
C ALA A 135 6.08 -20.54 -12.35
N LYS A 136 6.89 -19.58 -11.86
CA LYS A 136 8.21 -19.27 -12.45
C LYS A 136 9.30 -20.24 -12.02
N ASN A 137 9.10 -20.91 -10.88
CA ASN A 137 10.05 -21.86 -10.29
C ASN A 137 9.71 -23.33 -10.62
N SER A 138 8.69 -23.57 -11.45
CA SER A 138 8.31 -24.87 -12.02
C SER A 138 8.75 -24.97 -13.49
#